data_AF-A0A9D9QAN7-F1
#
_entry.id   AF-A0A9D9QAN7-F1
#
_cell.length_a   1.000
_cell.length_b   1.000
_cell.length_c   1.000
_cell.angle_alpha   90.00
_cell.angle_beta   90.00
_cell.angle_gamma   90.00
#
_symmetry.space_group_name_H-M   'P 1'
#
loop_
_entity.id
_entity.type
_entity.pdbx_description
1 polymer ?
#
loop_
_entity_poly.entity_id
_entity_poly.type
_entity_poly.pdbx_seq_one_letter_code
_entity_poly.pdbx_strand_id
1 'polypeptide(L)'
;MDGLTFLYKTAAGRCLLKLLSSRPLSKLCGAFLDSRLSAFLIKGFVRKNNIDLSDYELDGIKTFNQFFRRRIKDGKRPFDMDPDHLCSPCDGLLTVYPINDEGTVIPVKQSAYTIASMLKDKELASRYNGGWCLVFRLCVDNYHRYAYPVSGVKGPNIFIPGILHTVQPIALEKFPVFAQNCREYTVIESDEFGRVVQMEVGAMLVGRIVNLEQAGVAERGHEKG
;
A
#
# COMPACT_ATOMS: atom_id res chain seq x y z
N MET A 1 -27.91 5.09 -7.13
CA MET A 1 -27.23 4.64 -5.89
C MET A 1 -25.84 4.17 -6.29
N ASP A 2 -24.78 4.75 -5.74
CA ASP A 2 -23.41 4.34 -6.08
C ASP A 2 -23.15 2.88 -5.63
N GLY A 3 -22.37 2.13 -6.41
CA GLY A 3 -22.10 0.71 -6.19
C GLY A 3 -21.44 0.43 -4.84
N LEU A 4 -20.60 1.35 -4.35
CA LEU A 4 -19.99 1.26 -3.02
C LEU A 4 -21.01 1.51 -1.91
N THR A 5 -21.94 2.44 -2.13
CA THR A 5 -23.04 2.69 -1.20
C THR A 5 -23.94 1.47 -1.06
N PHE A 6 -24.23 0.77 -2.17
CA PHE A 6 -24.93 -0.52 -2.13
C PHE A 6 -24.13 -1.56 -1.33
N LEU A 7 -22.86 -1.77 -1.66
CA LEU A 7 -21.98 -2.78 -1.04
C LEU A 7 -21.82 -2.58 0.47
N TYR A 8 -21.67 -1.35 0.96
CA TYR A 8 -21.34 -1.09 2.36
C TYR A 8 -22.54 -0.71 3.25
N LYS A 9 -23.65 -0.22 2.68
CA LYS A 9 -24.82 0.22 3.46
C LYS A 9 -25.98 -0.78 3.49
N THR A 10 -26.11 -1.68 2.51
CA THR A 10 -27.20 -2.68 2.47
C THR A 10 -26.77 -4.04 3.05
N ALA A 11 -27.72 -4.83 3.56
CA ALA A 11 -27.42 -6.18 4.07
C ALA A 11 -26.96 -7.12 2.96
N ALA A 12 -27.64 -7.10 1.80
CA ALA A 12 -27.25 -7.87 0.61
C ALA A 12 -25.88 -7.45 0.08
N GLY A 13 -25.60 -6.15 0.02
CA GLY A 13 -24.30 -5.61 -0.35
C GLY A 13 -23.18 -6.04 0.61
N ARG A 14 -23.44 -6.10 1.92
CA ARG A 14 -22.45 -6.60 2.90
C ARG A 14 -22.16 -8.09 2.74
N CYS A 15 -23.15 -8.90 2.39
CA CYS A 15 -22.94 -10.31 2.03
C CYS A 15 -22.08 -10.44 0.77
N LEU A 16 -22.36 -9.65 -0.26
CA LEU A 16 -21.55 -9.61 -1.49
C LEU A 16 -20.13 -9.08 -1.22
N LEU A 17 -19.98 -8.08 -0.37
CA LEU A 17 -18.70 -7.54 0.06
C LEU A 17 -17.86 -8.58 0.80
N LYS A 18 -18.47 -9.39 1.67
CA LYS A 18 -17.81 -10.50 2.36
C LYS A 18 -17.27 -11.54 1.37
N LEU A 19 -17.98 -11.77 0.27
CA LEU A 19 -17.51 -12.61 -0.83
C LEU A 19 -16.33 -11.95 -1.58
N LEU A 20 -16.47 -10.67 -1.96
CA LEU A 20 -15.47 -9.88 -2.71
C LEU A 20 -14.17 -9.63 -1.94
N SER A 21 -14.25 -9.50 -0.61
CA SER A 21 -13.10 -9.34 0.28
C SER A 21 -12.47 -10.67 0.72
N SER A 22 -13.01 -11.81 0.26
CA SER A 22 -12.47 -13.13 0.58
C SER A 22 -11.18 -13.41 -0.19
N ARG A 23 -10.22 -14.07 0.48
CA ARG A 23 -8.94 -14.46 -0.13
C ARG A 23 -9.10 -15.38 -1.36
N PRO A 24 -9.99 -16.39 -1.38
CA PRO A 24 -10.15 -17.25 -2.55
C PRO A 24 -10.63 -16.48 -3.78
N LEU A 25 -11.61 -15.59 -3.62
CA LEU A 25 -12.08 -14.77 -4.73
C LEU A 25 -11.01 -13.77 -5.20
N SER A 26 -10.28 -13.15 -4.26
CA SER A 26 -9.16 -12.28 -4.62
C SER A 26 -8.07 -13.03 -5.39
N LYS A 27 -7.79 -14.30 -5.08
CA LYS A 27 -6.86 -15.15 -5.84
C LYS A 27 -7.39 -15.45 -7.23
N LEU A 28 -8.67 -15.79 -7.37
CA LEU A 28 -9.30 -16.07 -8.66
C LEU A 28 -9.30 -14.83 -9.57
N CYS A 29 -9.72 -13.67 -9.04
CA CYS A 29 -9.65 -12.40 -9.74
C CYS A 29 -8.20 -12.06 -10.11
N GLY A 30 -7.25 -12.27 -9.19
CA GLY A 30 -5.83 -12.08 -9.47
C GLY A 30 -5.33 -12.95 -10.62
N ALA A 31 -5.71 -14.23 -10.66
CA ALA A 31 -5.35 -15.16 -11.73
C ALA A 31 -5.96 -14.75 -13.08
N PHE A 32 -7.21 -14.28 -13.10
CA PHE A 32 -7.82 -13.71 -14.30
C PHE A 32 -7.07 -12.46 -14.79
N LEU A 33 -6.72 -11.54 -13.89
CA LEU A 33 -5.98 -10.32 -14.22
C LEU A 33 -4.50 -10.57 -14.59
N ASP A 34 -3.95 -11.74 -14.19
CA ASP A 34 -2.66 -12.26 -14.65
C ASP A 34 -2.76 -12.99 -16.01
N SER A 35 -3.96 -13.15 -16.58
CA SER A 35 -4.17 -13.78 -17.89
C SER A 35 -4.22 -12.76 -19.03
N ARG A 36 -3.89 -13.19 -20.26
CA ARG A 36 -3.99 -12.34 -21.47
C ARG A 36 -5.42 -11.87 -21.77
N LEU A 37 -6.41 -12.62 -21.31
CA LEU A 37 -7.82 -12.26 -21.45
C LEU A 37 -8.15 -10.96 -20.71
N SER A 38 -7.35 -10.54 -19.73
CA SER A 38 -7.58 -9.27 -19.03
C SER A 38 -7.11 -8.03 -19.79
N ALA A 39 -6.33 -8.17 -20.87
CA ALA A 39 -5.72 -7.05 -21.57
C ALA A 39 -6.74 -6.02 -22.10
N PHE A 40 -7.95 -6.47 -22.47
CA PHE A 40 -9.00 -5.55 -22.96
C PHE A 40 -9.45 -4.53 -21.90
N LEU A 41 -9.26 -4.82 -20.61
CA LEU A 41 -9.62 -3.91 -19.51
C LEU A 41 -8.72 -2.67 -19.46
N ILE A 42 -7.48 -2.76 -19.97
CA ILE A 42 -6.47 -1.69 -19.86
C ILE A 42 -6.98 -0.40 -20.49
N LYS A 43 -7.49 -0.45 -21.74
CA LYS A 43 -7.94 0.76 -22.46
C LYS A 43 -9.09 1.48 -21.75
N GLY A 44 -10.06 0.71 -21.24
CA GLY A 44 -11.17 1.25 -20.47
C GLY A 44 -10.71 1.87 -19.15
N PHE A 45 -9.77 1.21 -18.47
CA PHE A 45 -9.19 1.68 -17.21
C PHE A 45 -8.39 2.97 -17.37
N VAL A 46 -7.53 3.06 -18.41
CA VAL A 46 -6.76 4.28 -18.73
C VAL A 46 -7.70 5.46 -18.96
N ARG A 47 -8.73 5.28 -19.80
CA ARG A 47 -9.69 6.33 -20.11
C ARG A 47 -10.49 6.76 -18.88
N LYS A 48 -10.98 5.81 -18.08
CA LYS A 48 -11.81 6.10 -16.90
C LYS A 48 -11.05 6.89 -15.85
N ASN A 49 -9.77 6.61 -15.67
CA ASN A 49 -8.95 7.19 -14.62
C ASN A 49 -7.99 8.29 -15.12
N ASN A 50 -8.09 8.71 -16.39
CA ASN A 50 -7.25 9.74 -17.01
C ASN A 50 -5.73 9.51 -16.80
N ILE A 51 -5.27 8.28 -16.98
CA ILE A 51 -3.86 7.93 -16.75
C ILE A 51 -3.02 8.46 -17.91
N ASP A 52 -2.04 9.32 -17.61
CA ASP A 52 -1.03 9.73 -18.59
C ASP A 52 -0.07 8.58 -18.88
N LEU A 53 -0.11 8.05 -20.10
CA LEU A 53 0.73 6.94 -20.53
C LEU A 53 2.16 7.36 -20.90
N SER A 54 2.44 8.65 -21.04
CA SER A 54 3.72 9.16 -21.52
C SER A 54 4.89 8.85 -20.58
N ASP A 55 4.60 8.72 -19.29
CA ASP A 55 5.57 8.46 -18.21
C ASP A 55 5.97 6.98 -18.07
N TYR A 56 5.27 6.05 -18.71
CA TYR A 56 5.40 4.62 -18.41
C TYR A 56 6.00 3.79 -19.54
N GLU A 57 6.73 2.75 -19.17
CA GLU A 57 7.18 1.69 -20.06
C GLU A 57 6.01 0.74 -20.33
N LEU A 58 5.56 0.68 -21.59
CA LEU A 58 4.39 -0.10 -21.98
C LEU A 58 4.72 -1.31 -22.86
N ASP A 59 5.98 -1.42 -23.30
CA ASP A 59 6.42 -2.51 -24.15
C ASP A 59 6.31 -3.86 -23.43
N GLY A 60 5.71 -4.84 -24.10
CA GLY A 60 5.56 -6.18 -23.56
C GLY A 60 4.44 -6.35 -22.52
N ILE A 61 3.63 -5.33 -22.23
CA ILE A 61 2.44 -5.47 -21.39
C ILE A 61 1.38 -6.31 -22.10
N LYS A 62 1.08 -7.49 -21.54
CA LYS A 62 0.15 -8.49 -22.08
C LYS A 62 -1.06 -8.75 -21.17
N THR A 63 -1.05 -8.23 -19.95
CA THR A 63 -2.09 -8.51 -18.94
C THR A 63 -2.40 -7.25 -18.14
N PHE A 64 -3.59 -7.20 -17.53
CA PHE A 64 -3.99 -6.07 -16.70
C PHE A 64 -3.06 -5.90 -15.50
N ASN A 65 -2.68 -6.99 -14.82
CA ASN A 65 -1.77 -6.88 -13.68
C ASN A 65 -0.36 -6.43 -14.08
N GLN A 66 0.12 -6.74 -15.30
CA GLN A 66 1.37 -6.16 -15.83
C GLN A 66 1.24 -4.66 -16.03
N PHE A 67 0.10 -4.19 -16.56
CA PHE A 67 -0.20 -2.76 -16.67
C PHE A 67 -0.34 -2.06 -15.31
N PHE A 68 -0.95 -2.72 -14.34
CA PHE A 68 -1.15 -2.16 -13.00
C PHE A 68 0.19 -1.90 -12.30
N ARG A 69 1.17 -2.81 -12.48
CA ARG A 69 2.56 -2.68 -12.03
C ARG A 69 3.52 -2.20 -13.13
N ARG A 70 3.02 -1.47 -14.14
CA ARG A 70 3.84 -0.86 -15.20
C ARG A 70 5.01 -0.09 -14.60
N ARG A 71 6.17 -0.06 -15.26
CA ARG A 71 7.34 0.72 -14.80
C ARG A 71 7.25 2.15 -15.27
N ILE A 72 7.81 3.07 -14.49
CA ILE A 72 8.02 4.46 -14.90
C ILE A 72 9.32 4.52 -15.71
N LYS A 73 9.34 5.31 -16.79
CA LYS A 73 10.54 5.55 -17.58
C LYS A 73 11.59 6.30 -16.78
N ASP A 74 12.85 6.01 -17.05
CA ASP A 74 13.98 6.71 -16.42
C ASP A 74 13.85 8.24 -16.55
N GLY A 75 14.19 8.94 -15.45
CA GLY A 75 14.13 10.40 -15.37
C GLY A 75 12.74 11.02 -15.16
N LYS A 76 11.65 10.24 -15.20
CA LYS A 76 10.29 10.76 -14.95
C LYS A 76 9.94 10.95 -13.48
N ARG A 77 10.69 10.30 -12.60
CA ARG A 77 10.62 10.46 -11.14
C ARG A 77 12.05 10.53 -10.59
N PRO A 78 12.76 11.67 -10.77
CA PRO A 78 14.06 11.84 -10.15
C PRO A 78 13.91 11.70 -8.63
N PHE A 79 14.75 10.88 -8.02
CA PHE A 79 14.77 10.70 -6.58
C PHE A 79 15.81 11.64 -5.98
N ASP A 80 15.45 12.31 -4.89
CA ASP A 80 16.39 13.17 -4.20
C ASP A 80 17.37 12.32 -3.38
N MET A 81 18.65 12.61 -3.57
CA MET A 81 19.76 11.85 -2.98
C MET A 81 20.40 12.56 -1.78
N ASP A 82 19.89 13.73 -1.39
CA ASP A 82 20.35 14.42 -0.19
C ASP A 82 20.05 13.57 1.07
N PRO A 83 21.08 13.12 1.83
CA PRO A 83 20.90 12.26 2.99
C PRO A 83 19.98 12.86 4.07
N ASP A 84 19.91 14.19 4.18
CA ASP A 84 19.10 14.86 5.21
C ASP A 84 17.61 14.99 4.82
N HIS A 85 17.26 14.66 3.58
CA HIS A 85 15.88 14.71 3.09
C HIS A 85 15.18 13.35 3.13
N LEU A 86 13.98 13.32 3.71
CA LEU A 86 13.09 12.16 3.64
C LEU A 86 12.27 12.21 2.36
N CYS A 87 12.49 11.26 1.45
CA CYS A 87 11.77 11.20 0.17
C CYS A 87 10.47 10.40 0.26
N SER A 88 9.51 10.73 -0.61
CA SER A 88 8.29 9.93 -0.76
C SER A 88 8.64 8.54 -1.33
N PRO A 89 8.21 7.44 -0.70
CA PRO A 89 8.47 6.10 -1.22
C PRO A 89 7.58 5.74 -2.42
N CYS A 90 6.51 6.48 -2.69
CA CYS A 90 5.56 6.17 -3.76
C CYS A 90 4.77 7.39 -4.26
N ASP A 91 4.12 7.23 -5.42
CA ASP A 91 3.11 8.18 -5.93
C ASP A 91 1.80 7.98 -5.15
N GLY A 92 1.28 9.02 -4.50
CA GLY A 92 0.01 8.91 -3.79
C GLY A 92 -0.34 10.15 -2.99
N LEU A 93 -1.40 10.03 -2.19
CA LEU A 93 -1.84 11.09 -1.29
C LEU A 93 -1.25 10.84 0.10
N LEU A 94 -0.53 11.83 0.63
CA LEU A 94 0.08 11.77 1.96
C LEU A 94 -0.85 12.38 3.01
N THR A 95 -1.02 11.65 4.11
CA THR A 95 -1.53 12.20 5.38
C THR A 95 -0.50 11.94 6.48
N VAL A 96 -0.19 12.96 7.27
CA VAL A 96 0.82 12.87 8.34
C VAL A 96 0.13 12.95 9.70
N TYR A 97 0.56 12.09 10.61
CA TYR A 97 0.04 12.01 11.98
C TYR A 97 1.16 12.01 13.00
N PRO A 98 1.10 12.84 14.06
CA PRO A 98 1.95 12.67 15.22
C PRO A 98 1.55 11.40 15.98
N ILE A 99 2.52 10.67 16.50
CA ILE A 99 2.31 9.48 17.33
C ILE A 99 2.31 9.96 18.78
N ASN A 100 1.16 9.83 19.47
CA ASN A 100 1.08 10.24 20.88
C ASN A 100 1.80 9.24 21.81
N ASP A 101 1.92 9.57 23.09
CA ASP A 101 2.60 8.73 24.09
C ASP A 101 1.95 7.35 24.31
N GLU A 102 0.67 7.22 23.96
CA GLU A 102 -0.08 5.95 23.96
C GLU A 102 0.14 5.14 22.67
N GLY A 103 0.95 5.65 21.73
CA GLY A 103 1.22 5.04 20.42
C GLY A 103 0.07 5.15 19.43
N THR A 104 -0.94 5.99 19.70
CA THR A 104 -2.10 6.26 18.84
C THR A 104 -1.73 7.27 17.77
N VAL A 105 -2.18 6.98 16.54
CA VAL A 105 -1.73 7.69 15.34
C VAL A 105 -2.89 8.23 14.52
N ILE A 106 -3.94 7.43 14.30
CA ILE A 106 -5.05 7.82 13.45
C ILE A 106 -6.31 7.91 14.34
N PRO A 107 -6.76 9.12 14.71
CA PRO A 107 -7.92 9.32 15.57
C PRO A 107 -9.21 9.27 14.74
N VAL A 108 -9.50 8.12 14.12
CA VAL A 108 -10.78 7.92 13.43
C VAL A 108 -11.81 7.44 14.45
N LYS A 109 -12.98 8.10 14.49
CA LYS A 109 -14.04 7.95 15.51
C LYS A 109 -14.46 6.51 15.83
N GLN A 110 -14.26 5.56 14.91
CA GLN A 110 -14.66 4.16 15.10
C GLN A 110 -13.49 3.20 15.37
N SER A 111 -12.24 3.66 15.29
CA SER A 111 -11.05 2.83 15.50
C SER A 111 -9.83 3.73 15.76
N ALA A 112 -9.36 3.80 17.01
CA ALA A 112 -8.04 4.36 17.30
C ALA A 112 -6.98 3.38 16.79
N TYR A 113 -6.22 3.78 15.78
CA TYR A 113 -5.11 2.96 15.28
C TYR A 113 -3.87 3.25 16.11
N THR A 114 -3.33 2.21 16.73
CA THR A 114 -2.04 2.27 17.42
C THR A 114 -0.95 1.62 16.60
N ILE A 115 0.30 2.10 16.71
CA ILE A 115 1.46 1.49 16.07
C ILE A 115 1.56 0.00 16.47
N ALA A 116 1.35 -0.32 17.74
CA ALA A 116 1.36 -1.71 18.24
C ALA A 116 0.31 -2.59 17.54
N SER A 117 -0.89 -2.07 17.26
CA SER A 117 -1.91 -2.83 16.53
C SER A 117 -1.51 -3.12 15.08
N MET A 118 -0.79 -2.18 14.45
CA MET A 118 -0.31 -2.30 13.07
C MET A 118 0.89 -3.26 12.99
N LEU A 119 1.91 -3.08 13.83
CA LEU A 119 3.13 -3.90 13.80
C LEU A 119 2.95 -5.30 14.38
N LYS A 120 1.93 -5.52 15.22
CA LYS A 120 1.79 -6.74 16.04
C LYS A 120 3.01 -7.03 16.91
N ASP A 121 3.76 -5.97 17.23
CA ASP A 121 4.95 -5.97 18.07
C ASP A 121 4.88 -4.73 18.96
N LYS A 122 4.75 -4.95 20.28
CA LYS A 122 4.62 -3.85 21.25
C LYS A 122 5.97 -3.20 21.59
N GLU A 123 7.05 -3.98 21.56
CA GLU A 123 8.38 -3.48 21.90
C GLU A 123 8.93 -2.62 20.77
N LEU A 124 8.76 -3.07 19.52
CA LEU A 124 9.11 -2.24 18.38
C LEU A 124 8.24 -0.98 18.33
N ALA A 125 6.93 -1.11 18.59
CA ALA A 125 6.00 0.02 18.56
C ALA A 125 6.33 1.14 19.54
N SER A 126 6.76 0.81 20.77
CA SER A 126 7.04 1.83 21.79
C SER A 126 8.20 2.76 21.41
N ARG A 127 9.09 2.31 20.52
CA ARG A 127 10.20 3.13 20.01
C ARG A 127 9.75 4.28 19.12
N TYR A 128 8.50 4.27 18.65
CA TYR A 128 7.92 5.29 17.78
C TYR A 128 7.05 6.30 18.53
N ASN A 129 6.90 6.18 19.86
CA ASN A 129 6.17 7.16 20.66
C ASN A 129 6.83 8.55 20.54
N GLY A 130 6.02 9.59 20.33
CA GLY A 130 6.52 10.95 20.05
C GLY A 130 7.06 11.16 18.63
N GLY A 131 7.05 10.12 17.78
CA GLY A 131 7.46 10.18 16.39
C GLY A 131 6.34 10.57 15.44
N TRP A 132 6.55 10.27 14.15
CA TRP A 132 5.62 10.57 13.07
C TRP A 132 5.21 9.31 12.32
N CYS A 133 3.96 9.27 11.88
CA CYS A 133 3.46 8.27 10.96
C CYS A 133 2.96 8.94 9.69
N LEU A 134 3.52 8.51 8.56
CA LEU A 134 3.19 9.00 7.23
C LEU A 134 2.36 7.93 6.53
N VAL A 135 1.12 8.27 6.20
CA VAL A 135 0.18 7.36 5.53
C VAL A 135 0.06 7.77 4.07
N PHE A 136 0.60 6.94 3.18
CA PHE A 136 0.50 7.12 1.73
C PHE A 136 -0.66 6.28 1.18
N ARG A 137 -1.64 6.95 0.56
CA ARG A 137 -2.75 6.29 -0.12
C ARG A 137 -2.55 6.33 -1.63
N LEU A 138 -2.26 5.16 -2.21
CA LEU A 138 -2.18 4.95 -3.64
C LEU A 138 -3.61 4.76 -4.19
N CYS A 139 -4.06 5.72 -4.99
CA CYS A 139 -5.27 5.64 -5.78
C CYS A 139 -5.05 4.74 -7.00
N VAL A 140 -6.14 4.24 -7.60
CA VAL A 140 -6.10 3.26 -8.70
C VAL A 140 -5.31 3.73 -9.93
N ASP A 141 -5.21 5.03 -10.14
CA ASP A 141 -4.46 5.67 -11.22
C ASP A 141 -2.96 5.81 -10.95
N ASN A 142 -2.55 5.76 -9.68
CA ASN A 142 -1.15 5.96 -9.30
C ASN A 142 -0.25 4.81 -9.77
N TYR A 143 1.06 5.03 -9.67
CA TYR A 143 2.08 4.02 -9.85
C TYR A 143 2.09 3.08 -8.64
N HIS A 144 1.84 1.79 -8.87
CA HIS A 144 1.70 0.78 -7.81
C HIS A 144 3.00 -0.02 -7.61
N ARG A 145 4.10 0.71 -7.53
CA ARG A 145 5.38 0.24 -7.01
C ARG A 145 5.90 1.29 -6.05
N TYR A 146 6.79 0.88 -5.18
CA TYR A 146 7.32 1.70 -4.11
C TYR A 146 8.82 1.47 -3.94
N ALA A 147 9.51 2.54 -3.56
CA ALA A 147 10.94 2.57 -3.30
C ALA A 147 11.24 2.60 -1.81
N TYR A 148 12.50 2.40 -1.45
CA TYR A 148 12.98 2.72 -0.11
C TYR A 148 13.07 4.26 0.06
N PRO A 149 12.47 4.85 1.11
CA PRO A 149 12.54 6.28 1.34
C PRO A 149 13.87 6.75 1.92
N VAL A 150 14.63 5.83 2.52
CA VAL A 150 15.91 6.06 3.21
C VAL A 150 16.88 4.92 2.88
N SER A 151 18.18 5.21 2.98
CA SER A 151 19.22 4.19 2.92
C SER A 151 19.48 3.60 4.31
N GLY A 152 19.95 2.36 4.39
CA GLY A 152 20.29 1.73 5.65
C GLY A 152 20.37 0.20 5.59
N VAL A 153 20.52 -0.42 6.76
CA VAL A 153 20.49 -1.89 6.89
C VAL A 153 19.06 -2.32 7.19
N LYS A 154 18.47 -3.13 6.31
CA LYS A 154 17.11 -3.64 6.49
C LYS A 154 17.09 -5.06 7.05
N GLY A 155 16.16 -5.28 7.97
CA GLY A 155 15.81 -6.62 8.45
C GLY A 155 14.99 -7.43 7.44
N PRO A 156 14.61 -8.66 7.79
CA PRO A 156 13.70 -9.47 6.97
C PRO A 156 12.32 -8.81 6.86
N ASN A 157 11.56 -9.17 5.84
CA ASN A 157 10.19 -8.71 5.71
C ASN A 157 9.28 -9.50 6.66
N ILE A 158 8.47 -8.80 7.45
CA ILE A 158 7.57 -9.39 8.45
C ILE A 158 6.14 -9.35 7.89
N PHE A 159 5.69 -10.49 7.41
CA PHE A 159 4.34 -10.66 6.88
C PHE A 159 3.31 -10.87 7.99
N ILE A 160 2.28 -10.03 8.02
CA ILE A 160 1.13 -10.17 8.92
C ILE A 160 -0.09 -10.60 8.12
N PRO A 161 -0.62 -11.82 8.34
CA PRO A 161 -1.83 -12.25 7.67
C PRO A 161 -3.03 -11.42 8.14
N GLY A 162 -3.84 -10.99 7.17
CA GLY A 162 -5.10 -10.31 7.45
C GLY A 162 -6.14 -10.52 6.35
N ILE A 163 -7.27 -9.83 6.50
CA ILE A 163 -8.33 -9.77 5.48
C ILE A 163 -7.97 -8.73 4.39
N LEU A 164 -8.85 -8.51 3.42
CA LEU A 164 -8.62 -7.54 2.35
C LEU A 164 -9.85 -6.66 2.20
N HIS A 165 -10.11 -5.80 3.20
CA HIS A 165 -11.06 -4.71 3.04
C HIS A 165 -10.55 -3.70 2.01
N THR A 166 -11.46 -2.97 1.36
CA THR A 166 -11.05 -1.80 0.57
C THR A 166 -10.54 -0.69 1.49
N VAL A 167 -9.65 0.16 0.99
CA VAL A 167 -9.11 1.32 1.70
C VAL A 167 -9.88 2.61 1.39
N GLN A 168 -11.03 2.51 0.72
CA GLN A 168 -11.89 3.67 0.45
C GLN A 168 -12.56 4.19 1.73
N PRO A 169 -12.89 5.50 1.79
CA PRO A 169 -13.42 6.14 3.00
C PRO A 169 -14.59 5.40 3.66
N ILE A 170 -15.50 4.84 2.87
CA ILE A 170 -16.66 4.09 3.37
C ILE A 170 -16.31 2.86 4.22
N ALA A 171 -15.14 2.27 4.02
CA ALA A 171 -14.64 1.16 4.83
C ALA A 171 -13.86 1.65 6.04
N LEU A 172 -13.05 2.71 5.88
CA LEU A 172 -12.31 3.36 6.96
C LEU A 172 -13.24 3.92 8.04
N GLU A 173 -14.44 4.35 7.65
CA GLU A 173 -15.47 4.80 8.59
C GLU A 173 -15.99 3.69 9.51
N LYS A 174 -15.90 2.41 9.10
CA LYS A 174 -16.56 1.27 9.78
C LYS A 174 -15.64 0.22 10.37
N PHE A 175 -14.46 0.05 9.79
CA PHE A 175 -13.54 -1.03 10.14
C PHE A 175 -12.12 -0.49 10.35
N PRO A 176 -11.34 -1.10 11.26
CA PRO A 176 -9.93 -0.78 11.44
C PRO A 176 -9.08 -1.38 10.29
N VAL A 177 -9.30 -0.92 9.06
CA VAL A 177 -8.74 -1.48 7.82
C VAL A 177 -7.22 -1.66 7.90
N PHE A 178 -6.47 -0.66 8.36
CA PHE A 178 -5.01 -0.74 8.44
C PHE A 178 -4.48 -1.80 9.42
N ALA A 179 -5.25 -2.13 10.47
CA ALA A 179 -4.85 -3.11 11.48
C ALA A 179 -5.39 -4.53 11.19
N GLN A 180 -6.44 -4.66 10.38
CA GLN A 180 -7.04 -5.95 10.00
C GLN A 180 -6.57 -6.46 8.65
N ASN A 181 -6.22 -5.57 7.73
CA ASN A 181 -5.80 -5.99 6.41
C ASN A 181 -4.47 -6.73 6.46
N CYS A 182 -4.31 -7.61 5.48
CA CYS A 182 -3.04 -8.24 5.16
C CYS A 182 -1.99 -7.16 4.89
N ARG A 183 -0.83 -7.31 5.51
CA ARG A 183 0.24 -6.31 5.43
C ARG A 183 1.59 -6.96 5.62
N GLU A 184 2.61 -6.27 5.17
CA GLU A 184 4.00 -6.65 5.35
C GLU A 184 4.78 -5.40 5.72
N TYR A 185 5.74 -5.52 6.63
CA TYR A 185 6.60 -4.40 6.97
C TYR A 185 8.05 -4.82 7.06
N THR A 186 8.93 -3.84 6.92
CA THR A 186 10.36 -4.00 7.07
C THR A 186 10.88 -2.91 7.98
N VAL A 187 11.81 -3.27 8.87
CA VAL A 187 12.57 -2.33 9.68
C VAL A 187 13.87 -2.00 8.96
N ILE A 188 14.19 -0.72 8.85
CA ILE A 188 15.40 -0.19 8.23
C ILE A 188 16.15 0.63 9.30
N GLU A 189 17.39 0.26 9.59
CA GLU A 189 18.29 1.05 10.43
C GLU A 189 19.04 2.02 9.52
N SER A 190 18.62 3.29 9.51
CA SER A 190 19.25 4.39 8.77
C SER A 190 20.15 5.20 9.70
N ASP A 191 21.31 5.62 9.21
CA ASP A 191 22.24 6.45 9.98
C ASP A 191 21.66 7.87 10.19
N GLU A 192 20.89 8.37 9.23
CA GLU A 192 20.32 9.73 9.22
C GLU A 192 18.97 9.82 9.95
N PHE A 193 18.11 8.82 9.77
CA PHE A 193 16.73 8.82 10.29
C PHE A 193 16.52 7.87 11.47
N GLY A 194 17.56 7.15 11.89
CA GLY A 194 17.45 6.07 12.86
C GLY A 194 16.58 4.93 12.33
N ARG A 195 15.78 4.34 13.20
CA ARG A 195 14.99 3.16 12.87
C ARG A 195 13.68 3.53 12.15
N VAL A 196 13.62 3.32 10.85
CA VAL A 196 12.43 3.54 10.02
C VAL A 196 11.68 2.23 9.79
N VAL A 197 10.35 2.25 9.96
CA VAL A 197 9.49 1.15 9.49
C VAL A 197 8.74 1.58 8.24
N GLN A 198 8.88 0.79 7.18
CA GLN A 198 8.07 0.90 5.98
C GLN A 198 7.09 -0.29 5.95
N MET A 199 5.79 0.00 5.81
CA MET A 199 4.73 -1.00 5.84
C MET A 199 3.83 -0.87 4.61
N GLU A 200 3.61 -1.99 3.93
CA GLU A 200 2.63 -2.12 2.86
C GLU A 200 1.35 -2.76 3.38
N VAL A 201 0.21 -2.12 3.13
CA VAL A 201 -1.10 -2.65 3.51
C VAL A 201 -1.87 -3.03 2.25
N GLY A 202 -2.11 -4.32 2.07
CA GLY A 202 -2.88 -4.85 0.96
C GLY A 202 -4.35 -4.45 1.07
N ALA A 203 -5.03 -4.33 -0.06
CA ALA A 203 -6.46 -3.98 -0.12
C ALA A 203 -7.23 -4.98 -0.99
N MET A 204 -8.57 -4.90 -0.94
CA MET A 204 -9.43 -5.67 -1.84
C MET A 204 -9.00 -5.47 -3.31
N LEU A 205 -8.80 -6.58 -4.04
CA LEU A 205 -8.31 -6.63 -5.43
C LEU A 205 -6.85 -6.17 -5.67
N VAL A 206 -6.22 -5.53 -4.69
CA VAL A 206 -4.79 -5.11 -4.69
C VAL A 206 -4.12 -5.66 -3.43
N GLY A 207 -4.29 -6.97 -3.21
CA GLY A 207 -3.90 -7.64 -1.96
C GLY A 207 -2.56 -8.37 -2.04
N ARG A 208 -1.96 -8.47 -3.22
CA ARG A 208 -0.65 -9.12 -3.41
C ARG A 208 0.43 -8.08 -3.16
N ILE A 209 1.12 -8.21 -2.02
CA ILE A 209 2.33 -7.47 -1.70
C ILE A 209 3.51 -8.28 -2.21
N VAL A 210 4.47 -7.62 -2.85
CA VAL A 210 5.72 -8.23 -3.32
C VAL A 210 6.85 -7.32 -2.89
N ASN A 211 7.73 -7.81 -2.03
CA ASN A 211 8.97 -7.14 -1.68
C ASN A 211 10.12 -7.90 -2.35
N LEU A 212 10.93 -7.19 -3.16
CA LEU A 212 11.93 -7.80 -4.05
C LEU A 212 13.07 -8.46 -3.27
N GLU A 213 13.45 -7.86 -2.14
CA GLU A 213 14.58 -8.27 -1.33
C GLU A 213 14.13 -8.58 0.10
N GLN A 214 14.80 -9.53 0.75
CA GLN A 214 14.61 -9.85 2.17
C GLN A 214 15.50 -8.94 3.03
N ALA A 215 16.25 -9.48 3.99
CA ALA A 215 17.24 -8.71 4.75
C ALA A 215 18.44 -8.33 3.86
N GLY A 216 19.06 -7.18 4.12
CA GLY A 216 20.17 -6.69 3.33
C GLY A 216 20.37 -5.18 3.45
N VAL A 217 20.83 -4.56 2.37
CA VAL A 217 21.00 -3.11 2.27
C VAL A 217 19.78 -2.53 1.58
N ALA A 218 19.13 -1.56 2.22
CA ALA A 218 18.17 -0.70 1.56
C ALA A 218 18.91 0.53 1.02
N GLU A 219 18.73 0.83 -0.25
CA GLU A 219 19.26 2.04 -0.88
C GLU A 219 18.10 2.95 -1.24
N ARG A 220 18.16 4.21 -0.79
CA ARG A 220 17.11 5.20 -1.06
C ARG A 220 16.82 5.30 -2.56
N GLY A 221 15.55 5.35 -2.93
CA GLY A 221 15.12 5.45 -4.32
C GLY A 221 15.15 4.13 -5.10
N HIS A 222 15.84 3.09 -4.61
CA HIS A 222 15.74 1.76 -5.23
C HIS A 222 14.36 1.15 -5.02
N GLU A 223 13.87 0.44 -6.04
CA GLU A 223 12.59 -0.24 -6.00
C GLU A 223 12.58 -1.31 -4.90
N LYS A 224 11.66 -1.18 -3.95
CA LYS A 224 11.43 -2.16 -2.89
C LYS A 224 10.41 -3.22 -3.33
N GLY A 225 9.39 -2.82 -4.10
CA GLY A 225 8.30 -3.70 -4.54
C GLY A 225 7.30 -3.07 -5.50
#